data_AF-A0A661MRX8-F1
#
_entry.id   AF-A0A661MRX8-F1
#
_cell.length_a   1.000
_cell.length_b   1.000
_cell.length_c   1.000
_cell.angle_alpha   90.00
_cell.angle_beta   90.00
_cell.angle_gamma   90.00
#
_symmetry.space_group_name_H-M   'P 1'
#
loop_
_entity.id
_entity.type
_entity.pdbx_description
1 polymer ?
#
loop_
_entity_poly.entity_id
_entity_poly.type
_entity_poly.pdbx_seq_one_letter_code
_entity_poly.pdbx_strand_id
1 'polypeptide(L)'
;MPRFFVVPLSEISGFASGLRAVRSDAQFLDVLKRYGIERTHPDIWTHFHWFVDSMRRKLPVEAGMYDLNRYKKVSDLMADR
;
A
#
# COMPACT_ATOMS: atom_id res chain seq x y z
N MET A 1 -7.60 1.17 -10.11
CA MET A 1 -6.97 2.15 -9.19
C MET A 1 -6.03 1.40 -8.26
N PRO A 2 -4.72 1.68 -8.31
CA PRO A 2 -3.75 1.15 -7.36
C PRO A 2 -4.16 1.51 -5.93
N ARG A 3 -3.88 0.61 -4.99
CA ARG A 3 -4.26 0.79 -3.57
C ARG A 3 -3.06 1.00 -2.66
N PHE A 4 -1.85 0.89 -3.21
CA PHE A 4 -0.59 1.05 -2.47
C PHE A 4 0.46 1.70 -3.37
N PHE A 5 1.44 2.35 -2.73
CA PHE A 5 2.65 2.85 -3.38
C PHE A 5 3.85 2.10 -2.82
N VAL A 6 4.69 1.57 -3.71
CA VAL A 6 6.00 1.02 -3.38
C VAL A 6 7.04 1.98 -3.93
N VAL A 7 7.71 2.69 -3.04
CA VAL A 7 8.65 3.76 -3.40
C VAL A 7 10.04 3.38 -2.89
N PRO A 8 11.02 3.17 -3.78
CA PRO A 8 12.41 3.03 -3.38
C PRO A 8 12.85 4.25 -2.55
N LEU A 9 13.61 4.04 -1.48
CA LEU A 9 14.02 5.14 -0.60
C LEU A 9 14.83 6.21 -1.34
N SER A 10 15.63 5.82 -2.32
CA SER A 10 16.37 6.72 -3.21
C SER A 10 15.47 7.62 -4.08
N GLU A 11 14.22 7.24 -4.30
CA GLU A 11 13.26 7.96 -5.14
C GLU A 11 12.22 8.75 -4.32
N ILE A 12 12.29 8.72 -2.98
CA ILE A 12 11.26 9.31 -2.12
C ILE A 12 11.02 10.81 -2.39
N SER A 13 12.09 11.56 -2.64
CA SER A 13 12.02 12.99 -2.96
C SER A 13 11.32 13.23 -4.32
N GLY A 14 11.59 12.36 -5.30
CA GLY A 14 10.99 12.42 -6.62
C GLY A 14 9.51 12.05 -6.58
N PHE A 15 9.16 11.00 -5.84
CA PHE A 15 7.77 10.62 -5.57
C PHE A 15 6.99 11.76 -4.90
N ALA A 16 7.51 12.31 -3.80
CA ALA A 16 6.84 13.37 -3.05
C ALA A 16 6.64 14.65 -3.90
N SER A 17 7.65 15.02 -4.69
CA SER A 17 7.58 16.18 -5.58
C SER A 17 6.59 15.95 -6.72
N GLY A 18 6.64 14.76 -7.35
CA GLY A 18 5.73 14.37 -8.42
C GLY A 18 4.27 14.38 -7.95
N LEU A 19 3.99 13.79 -6.78
CA LEU A 19 2.65 13.77 -6.20
C LEU A 19 2.15 15.19 -5.87
N ARG A 20 3.02 16.07 -5.35
CA ARG A 20 2.68 17.47 -5.06
C ARG A 20 2.37 18.29 -6.32
N ALA A 21 2.97 17.93 -7.46
CA ALA A 21 2.80 18.63 -8.73
C ALA A 21 1.54 18.20 -9.50
N VAL A 22 0.85 17.13 -9.09
CA VAL A 22 -0.36 16.63 -9.77
C VAL A 22 -1.46 17.70 -9.77
N ARG A 23 -1.97 18.03 -10.95
CA ARG A 23 -3.10 18.94 -11.20
C ARG A 23 -4.16 18.32 -12.11
N SER A 24 -3.96 17.09 -12.57
CA SER A 24 -4.91 16.36 -13.42
C SER A 24 -4.83 14.85 -13.18
N ASP A 25 -5.90 14.15 -13.55
CA ASP A 25 -5.95 12.69 -13.49
C ASP A 25 -4.86 12.03 -14.33
N ALA A 26 -4.52 12.63 -15.49
CA ALA A 26 -3.44 12.14 -16.34
C ALA A 26 -2.08 12.17 -15.61
N GLN A 27 -1.78 13.27 -14.92
CA GLN A 27 -0.55 13.39 -14.13
C GLN A 27 -0.54 12.44 -12.94
N PHE A 28 -1.70 12.22 -12.31
CA PHE A 28 -1.84 11.23 -11.25
C PHE A 28 -1.57 9.81 -11.76
N LEU A 29 -2.11 9.47 -12.94
CA LEU A 29 -1.88 8.18 -13.58
C LEU A 29 -0.40 7.92 -13.85
N ASP A 30 0.40 8.94 -14.15
CA ASP A 30 1.84 8.78 -14.36
C ASP A 30 2.58 8.47 -13.05
N VAL A 31 2.18 9.07 -11.93
CA VAL A 31 2.68 8.70 -10.59
C VAL A 31 2.29 7.25 -10.26
N LEU A 32 1.04 6.88 -10.56
CA LEU A 32 0.52 5.53 -10.34
C LEU A 32 1.26 4.48 -11.19
N LYS A 33 1.56 4.76 -12.46
CA LYS A 33 2.33 3.85 -13.32
C LYS A 33 3.72 3.58 -12.78
N ARG A 34 4.34 4.58 -12.14
CA ARG A 34 5.73 4.47 -11.67
C ARG A 34 5.85 3.81 -10.30
N TYR A 35 4.93 4.10 -9.38
CA TYR A 35 5.05 3.69 -7.98
C TYR A 35 3.86 2.88 -7.47
N GLY A 36 2.76 2.85 -8.21
CA GLY A 36 1.53 2.19 -7.80
C GLY A 36 1.62 0.68 -7.98
N ILE A 37 1.13 -0.05 -6.98
CA ILE A 37 0.95 -1.51 -7.05
C ILE A 37 -0.51 -1.87 -6.80
N GLU A 38 -1.01 -2.85 -7.56
CA GLU A 38 -2.36 -3.38 -7.36
C GLU A 38 -2.38 -4.47 -6.28
N ARG A 39 -3.55 -4.69 -5.69
CA ARG A 39 -3.74 -5.79 -4.70
C ARG A 39 -3.57 -7.18 -5.31
N THR A 40 -3.70 -7.30 -6.61
CA THR A 40 -3.54 -8.52 -7.40
C THR A 40 -2.09 -8.80 -7.77
N HIS A 41 -1.18 -7.87 -7.47
CA HIS A 41 0.24 -8.07 -7.77
C HIS A 41 0.78 -9.28 -7.00
N PRO A 42 1.54 -10.18 -7.63
CA PRO A 42 2.03 -11.41 -6.99
C PRO A 42 2.81 -11.13 -5.71
N ASP A 43 3.63 -10.07 -5.70
CA ASP A 43 4.49 -9.72 -4.57
C ASP A 43 3.84 -8.77 -3.53
N ILE A 44 2.52 -8.55 -3.58
CA ILE A 44 1.85 -7.58 -2.69
C ILE A 44 2.11 -7.88 -1.20
N TRP A 45 2.16 -9.16 -0.82
CA TRP A 45 2.40 -9.57 0.57
C TRP A 45 3.81 -9.24 1.03
N THR A 46 4.81 -9.36 0.16
CA THR A 46 6.19 -8.98 0.47
C THR A 46 6.28 -7.49 0.76
N HIS A 47 5.65 -6.65 -0.07
CA HIS A 47 5.61 -5.21 0.13
C HIS A 47 4.78 -4.76 1.33
N PHE A 48 3.83 -5.58 1.77
CA PHE A 48 2.99 -5.27 2.91
C PHE A 48 3.61 -5.73 4.26
N HIS A 49 4.14 -6.95 4.29
CA HIS A 49 4.60 -7.57 5.53
C HIS A 49 5.84 -6.90 6.13
N TRP A 50 6.75 -6.33 5.32
CA TRP A 50 7.96 -5.70 5.86
C TRP A 50 7.62 -4.60 6.90
N PHE A 51 6.55 -3.84 6.66
CA PHE A 51 6.10 -2.78 7.54
C PHE A 51 5.51 -3.35 8.82
N VAL A 52 4.62 -4.34 8.70
CA VAL A 52 4.01 -5.02 9.85
C VAL A 52 5.07 -5.69 10.72
N ASP A 53 6.08 -6.32 10.12
CA ASP A 53 7.18 -6.97 10.84
C ASP A 53 8.09 -5.95 11.54
N SER A 54 8.34 -4.80 10.91
CA SER A 54 9.05 -3.68 11.54
C SER A 54 8.28 -3.13 12.75
N MET A 55 6.96 -2.96 12.60
CA MET A 55 6.06 -2.53 13.67
C MET A 55 6.01 -3.54 14.81
N ARG A 56 5.90 -4.85 14.54
CA ARG A 56 5.92 -5.90 15.57
C ARG A 56 7.15 -5.83 16.47
N ARG A 57 8.31 -5.43 15.93
CA ARG A 57 9.54 -5.27 16.71
C ARG A 57 9.58 -4.00 17.56
N LYS A 58 8.91 -2.92 17.14
CA LYS A 58 9.02 -1.59 17.78
C LYS A 58 7.79 -1.22 18.62
N LEU A 59 6.61 -1.58 18.15
CA LEU A 59 5.27 -1.19 18.60
C LEU A 59 4.31 -2.39 18.45
N PRO A 60 4.48 -3.44 19.27
CA PRO A 60 3.79 -4.73 19.06
C PRO A 60 2.28 -4.67 19.23
N VAL A 61 1.77 -3.77 20.07
CA VAL A 61 0.32 -3.60 20.28
C VAL A 61 -0.33 -2.98 19.05
N GLU A 62 0.27 -1.92 18.52
CA GLU A 62 -0.19 -1.17 17.36
C GLU A 62 -0.04 -1.95 16.06
N ALA A 63 0.98 -2.82 15.97
CA ALA A 63 1.24 -3.65 14.80
C ALA A 63 0.01 -4.49 14.39
N GLY A 64 -0.81 -4.91 15.36
CA GLY A 64 -2.02 -5.67 15.11
C GLY A 64 -3.10 -4.93 14.31
N MET A 65 -3.09 -3.59 14.30
CA MET A 65 -4.00 -2.77 13.48
C MET A 65 -3.61 -2.78 12.00
N TYR A 66 -2.36 -3.11 11.69
CA TYR A 66 -1.85 -3.15 10.32
C TYR A 66 -1.78 -4.59 9.79
N ASP A 67 -2.20 -5.61 10.53
CA ASP A 67 -2.24 -6.98 10.03
C ASP A 67 -3.52 -7.23 9.23
N LEU A 68 -3.42 -7.18 7.90
CA LEU A 68 -4.55 -7.38 7.01
C LEU A 68 -5.21 -8.76 7.14
N ASN A 69 -4.49 -9.77 7.65
CA ASN A 69 -5.03 -11.10 7.87
C ASN A 69 -6.05 -11.15 9.01
N ARG A 70 -6.11 -10.11 9.86
CA ARG A 70 -7.09 -10.01 10.95
C ARG A 70 -8.45 -9.47 10.50
N TYR A 71 -8.52 -8.81 9.34
CA TYR A 71 -9.77 -8.29 8.83
C TYR A 71 -10.52 -9.36 8.05
N LYS A 72 -11.83 -9.48 8.32
CA LYS A 72 -12.71 -10.36 7.52
C LYS A 72 -12.60 -10.00 6.05
N LYS A 73 -12.49 -11.01 5.18
CA LYS A 73 -12.54 -10.76 3.74
C LYS A 73 -13.94 -10.29 3.38
N VAL A 74 -14.01 -9.44 2.37
CA VAL A 74 -15.31 -8.95 1.85
C VAL A 74 -16.16 -10.12 1.32
N SER A 75 -15.53 -11.17 0.78
CA SER A 75 -16.22 -12.42 0.41
C SER A 75 -16.97 -13.04 1.58
N ASP A 76 -16.36 -13.05 2.76
CA ASP A 76 -16.89 -13.71 3.95
C ASP A 76 -17.99 -12.87 4.62
N LEU A 77 -18.04 -11.56 4.31
CA LEU A 77 -19.12 -10.65 4.71
C LEU A 77 -20.32 -10.70 3.76
N MET A 78 -20.11 -11.08 2.50
CA MET A 78 -21.16 -11.19 1.47
C MET A 78 -21.84 -12.57 1.49
N ALA A 79 -21.18 -13.59 2.05
CA ALA A 79 -21.71 -14.96 2.15
C ALA A 79 -22.73 -15.16 3.30
N ASP A 80 -22.90 -14.15 4.17
CA ASP A 80 -23.79 -14.18 5.34
C ASP A 80 -25.11 -13.41 5.09
N ARG A 81 -25.50 -13.28 3.81
CA ARG A 81 -26.73 -12.61 3.34
C ARG A 81 -27.60 -13.53 2.50
#